data_AF-A0A454CPA6-F1
#
_entry.id   AF-A0A454CPA6-F1
#
_cell.length_a   1.000
_cell.length_b   1.000
_cell.length_c   1.000
_cell.angle_alpha   90.00
_cell.angle_beta   90.00
_cell.angle_gamma   90.00
#
_symmetry.space_group_name_H-M   'P 1'
#
loop_
_entity.id
_entity.type
_entity.pdbx_description
1 polymer ?
#
loop_
_entity_poly.entity_id
_entity_poly.type
_entity_poly.pdbx_seq_one_letter_code
_entity_poly.pdbx_strand_id
1 'polypeptide(L)'
;MTDADIELQHLWLEVQAERWQSLSRFLFSYYCYKHNLVSKTNKVCWETARALLPCSKTITGRKHAVIEPLIPEDTVVGLLKTISKDGDMSFEIMANTLDTFLRYVVISKQEKAQLKPNMPASWYQQESKPLMARFELAGIVI
;
A
#
# COMPACT_ATOMS: atom_id res chain seq x y z
N MET A 1 21.16 2.93 8.35
CA MET A 1 20.05 1.97 8.36
C MET A 1 18.90 2.66 9.07
N THR A 2 17.86 2.99 8.33
CA THR A 2 16.64 3.66 8.79
C THR A 2 15.61 2.62 9.26
N ASP A 3 14.57 3.02 9.97
CA ASP A 3 13.46 2.11 10.32
C ASP A 3 12.77 1.53 9.07
N ALA A 4 12.71 2.31 7.98
CA ALA A 4 12.22 1.82 6.69
C ALA A 4 13.11 0.69 6.14
N ASP A 5 14.43 0.78 6.29
CA ASP A 5 15.36 -0.27 5.86
C ASP A 5 15.16 -1.55 6.69
N ILE A 6 14.87 -1.41 7.99
CA ILE A 6 14.59 -2.53 8.89
C ILE A 6 13.29 -3.24 8.47
N GLU A 7 12.20 -2.51 8.23
CA GLU A 7 10.95 -3.12 7.79
C GLU A 7 11.06 -3.74 6.39
N LEU A 8 11.87 -3.14 5.51
CA LEU A 8 12.17 -3.73 4.21
C LEU A 8 12.93 -5.06 4.34
N GLN A 9 13.85 -5.17 5.31
CA GLN A 9 14.52 -6.43 5.61
C GLN A 9 13.57 -7.48 6.18
N HIS A 10 12.62 -7.11 7.06
CA HIS A 10 11.59 -8.03 7.52
C HIS A 10 10.74 -8.55 6.35
N LEU A 11 10.30 -7.66 5.47
CA LEU A 11 9.57 -8.03 4.25
C LEU A 11 10.40 -9.00 3.39
N TRP A 12 11.70 -8.72 3.21
CA TRP A 12 12.60 -9.59 2.46
C TRP A 12 12.72 -10.99 3.06
N LEU A 13 12.90 -11.10 4.39
CA LEU A 13 13.01 -12.39 5.08
C LEU A 13 11.73 -13.22 4.92
N GLU A 14 10.56 -12.58 5.01
CA GLU A 14 9.28 -13.27 4.83
C GLU A 14 9.04 -13.68 3.37
N VAL A 15 9.48 -12.89 2.39
CA VAL A 15 9.47 -13.27 0.95
C VAL A 15 10.38 -14.47 0.69
N GLN A 16 11.60 -14.47 1.23
CA GLN A 16 12.56 -15.58 1.09
C GLN A 16 12.05 -16.87 1.76
N ALA A 17 11.31 -16.75 2.85
CA ALA A 17 10.67 -17.88 3.53
C ALA A 17 9.30 -18.26 2.96
N GLU A 18 8.86 -17.63 1.87
CA GLU A 18 7.54 -17.80 1.23
C GLU A 18 6.35 -17.62 2.18
N ARG A 19 6.50 -16.81 3.24
CA ARG A 19 5.47 -16.53 4.25
C ARG A 19 4.61 -15.34 3.84
N TRP A 20 3.97 -15.45 2.68
CA TRP A 20 3.20 -14.37 2.05
C TRP A 20 2.14 -13.73 2.96
N GLN A 21 1.47 -14.54 3.79
CA GLN A 21 0.46 -14.11 4.76
C GLN A 21 1.00 -13.18 5.86
N SER A 22 2.31 -13.18 6.11
CA SER A 22 2.93 -12.33 7.13
C SER A 22 3.24 -10.92 6.62
N LEU A 23 3.32 -10.72 5.30
CA LEU A 23 3.80 -9.47 4.70
C LEU A 23 2.94 -8.27 5.09
N SER A 24 1.62 -8.45 5.18
CA SER A 24 0.66 -7.39 5.57
C SER A 24 0.98 -6.72 6.90
N ARG A 25 1.70 -7.41 7.81
CA ARG A 25 2.13 -6.86 9.10
C ARG A 25 3.14 -5.72 8.96
N PHE A 26 3.91 -5.72 7.88
CA PHE A 26 5.04 -4.82 7.69
C PHE A 26 4.80 -3.78 6.59
N LEU A 27 3.86 -4.01 5.66
CA LEU A 27 3.58 -3.12 4.54
C LEU A 27 3.28 -1.69 5.00
N PHE A 28 2.26 -1.51 5.84
CA PHE A 28 1.88 -0.18 6.29
C PHE A 28 2.99 0.52 7.09
N SER A 29 3.68 -0.23 7.96
CA SER A 29 4.81 0.28 8.75
C SER A 29 5.96 0.76 7.86
N TYR A 30 6.35 -0.07 6.88
CA TYR A 30 7.37 0.26 5.88
C TYR A 30 7.03 1.57 5.16
N TYR A 31 5.79 1.68 4.65
CA TYR A 31 5.33 2.89 3.97
C TYR A 31 5.37 4.11 4.89
N CYS A 32 4.90 3.97 6.13
CA CYS A 32 4.90 5.06 7.09
C CYS A 32 6.30 5.57 7.40
N TYR A 33 7.27 4.68 7.64
CA TYR A 33 8.65 5.07 7.88
C TYR A 33 9.27 5.74 6.65
N LYS A 34 9.05 5.17 5.46
CA LYS A 34 9.59 5.69 4.21
C LYS A 34 9.10 7.10 3.89
N HIS A 35 7.84 7.40 4.19
CA HIS A 35 7.20 8.68 3.91
C HIS A 35 7.15 9.63 5.11
N ASN A 36 7.89 9.35 6.18
CA ASN A 36 7.91 10.14 7.43
C ASN A 36 6.51 10.35 8.05
N LEU A 37 5.61 9.38 7.89
CA LEU A 37 4.25 9.37 8.45
C LEU A 37 4.24 8.76 9.87
N VAL A 38 5.15 9.25 10.71
CA VAL A 38 5.39 8.75 12.06
C VAL A 38 5.02 9.79 13.12
N SER A 39 4.76 9.34 14.34
CA SER A 39 4.57 10.25 15.47
C SER A 39 5.84 11.04 15.79
N LYS A 40 5.72 12.04 16.68
CA LYS A 40 6.88 12.75 17.27
C LYS A 40 7.87 11.82 17.99
N THR A 41 7.42 10.61 18.37
CA THR A 41 8.24 9.58 19.01
C THR A 41 8.74 8.52 18.01
N ASN A 42 8.68 8.81 16.70
CA ASN A 42 9.12 7.93 15.63
C ASN A 42 8.40 6.56 15.61
N LYS A 43 7.14 6.52 16.03
CA LYS A 43 6.30 5.32 15.96
C LYS A 43 5.29 5.45 14.82
N VAL A 44 5.04 4.35 14.12
CA VAL A 44 3.95 4.27 13.14
C VAL A 44 2.64 4.66 13.83
N CYS A 45 1.98 5.69 13.30
CA CYS A 45 0.77 6.26 13.89
C CYS A 45 -0.28 6.49 12.81
N TRP A 46 -1.38 5.74 12.89
CA TRP A 46 -2.50 5.84 11.96
C TRP A 46 -3.15 7.23 11.96
N GLU A 47 -3.13 7.95 13.09
CA GLU A 47 -3.65 9.32 13.17
C GLU A 47 -2.78 10.30 12.38
N THR A 48 -1.46 10.20 12.52
CA THR A 48 -0.51 11.02 11.76
C THR A 48 -0.63 10.72 10.27
N ALA A 49 -0.62 9.44 9.88
CA ALA A 49 -0.79 9.04 8.49
C ALA A 49 -2.09 9.60 7.92
N ARG A 50 -3.21 9.45 8.62
CA ARG A 50 -4.50 10.00 8.19
C ARG A 50 -4.50 11.53 8.07
N ALA A 51 -3.73 12.24 8.88
CA ALA A 51 -3.64 13.70 8.83
C ALA A 51 -2.79 14.21 7.66
N LEU A 52 -1.79 13.45 7.21
CA LEU A 52 -0.81 13.89 6.21
C LEU A 52 -1.02 13.28 4.82
N LEU A 53 -1.62 12.11 4.72
CA LEU A 53 -1.86 11.44 3.44
C LEU A 53 -2.77 12.26 2.51
N PRO A 54 -2.64 12.09 1.17
CA PRO A 54 -3.59 12.61 0.21
C PRO A 54 -5.00 12.13 0.54
N CYS A 55 -6.00 13.00 0.39
CA CYS A 55 -7.36 12.72 0.81
C CYS A 55 -8.36 13.02 -0.29
N SER A 56 -9.42 12.21 -0.39
CA SER A 56 -10.52 12.48 -1.32
C SER A 56 -11.05 13.90 -1.19
N LYS A 57 -11.32 14.53 -2.33
CA LYS A 57 -11.88 15.89 -2.43
C LYS A 57 -13.25 16.03 -1.77
N THR A 58 -13.94 14.91 -1.53
CA THR A 58 -15.25 14.89 -0.84
C THR A 58 -15.13 15.00 0.68
N ILE A 59 -13.93 14.82 1.25
CA ILE A 59 -13.71 14.86 2.69
C ILE A 59 -13.68 16.30 3.19
N THR A 60 -14.64 16.64 4.04
CA THR A 60 -14.67 17.90 4.80
C THR A 60 -13.99 17.79 6.17
N GLY A 61 -13.81 16.57 6.69
CA GLY A 61 -13.18 16.32 7.99
C GLY A 61 -12.56 14.93 8.11
N ARG A 62 -11.30 14.88 8.55
CA ARG A 62 -10.50 13.63 8.60
C ARG A 62 -10.79 12.74 9.82
N LYS A 63 -11.53 13.22 10.83
CA LYS A 63 -11.78 12.52 12.11
C LYS A 63 -12.44 11.14 11.94
N HIS A 64 -13.28 10.97 10.92
CA HIS A 64 -13.96 9.71 10.62
C HIS A 64 -13.53 9.08 9.28
N ALA A 65 -12.53 9.68 8.63
CA ALA A 65 -11.94 9.14 7.43
C ALA A 65 -11.09 7.91 7.74
N VAL A 66 -10.92 7.07 6.73
CA VAL A 66 -10.20 5.80 6.77
C VAL A 66 -9.03 5.85 5.81
N ILE A 67 -7.93 5.22 6.20
CA ILE A 67 -6.79 4.99 5.32
C ILE A 67 -7.13 3.78 4.46
N GLU A 68 -6.91 3.91 3.16
CA GLU A 68 -7.16 2.88 2.17
C GLU A 68 -5.97 2.81 1.20
N PRO A 69 -5.43 1.62 0.90
CA PRO A 69 -4.38 1.49 -0.09
C PRO A 69 -4.93 1.73 -1.51
N LEU A 70 -4.17 2.36 -2.41
CA LEU A 70 -4.59 2.53 -3.80
C LEU A 70 -4.75 1.17 -4.50
N ILE A 71 -3.70 0.36 -4.41
CA ILE A 71 -3.69 -1.05 -4.80
C ILE A 71 -3.88 -1.89 -3.52
N PRO A 72 -4.89 -2.79 -3.45
CA PRO A 72 -5.07 -3.67 -2.30
C PRO A 72 -3.78 -4.39 -1.92
N GLU A 73 -3.47 -4.48 -0.63
CA GLU A 73 -2.24 -5.10 -0.13
C GLU A 73 -2.09 -6.55 -0.62
N ASP A 74 -3.17 -7.33 -0.65
CA ASP A 74 -3.20 -8.68 -1.20
C ASP A 74 -2.82 -8.72 -2.68
N THR A 75 -3.17 -7.69 -3.45
CA THR A 75 -2.76 -7.56 -4.84
C THR A 75 -1.26 -7.28 -4.94
N VAL A 76 -0.71 -6.41 -4.09
CA VAL A 76 0.74 -6.16 -4.02
C VAL A 76 1.50 -7.44 -3.66
N VAL A 77 1.02 -8.19 -2.67
CA VAL A 77 1.57 -9.49 -2.30
C VAL A 77 1.50 -10.48 -3.46
N GLY A 78 0.40 -10.50 -4.22
CA GLY A 78 0.26 -11.31 -5.42
C GLY A 78 1.27 -10.97 -6.52
N LEU A 79 1.60 -9.68 -6.70
CA LEU A 79 2.66 -9.25 -7.63
C LEU A 79 4.03 -9.79 -7.18
N LEU A 80 4.39 -9.59 -5.92
CA LEU A 80 5.65 -10.10 -5.36
C LEU A 80 5.75 -11.62 -5.49
N LYS A 81 4.64 -12.33 -5.23
CA LYS A 81 4.58 -13.79 -5.38
C LYS A 81 4.77 -14.25 -6.82
N THR A 82 4.29 -13.48 -7.79
CA THR A 82 4.46 -13.79 -9.22
C THR A 82 5.92 -13.61 -9.62
N ILE A 83 6.53 -12.47 -9.28
CA ILE A 83 7.96 -12.20 -9.54
C ILE A 83 8.86 -13.28 -8.90
N SER A 84 8.54 -13.72 -7.69
CA SER A 84 9.28 -14.79 -7.01
C SER A 84 9.16 -16.14 -7.73
N LYS A 85 7.96 -16.48 -8.21
CA LYS A 85 7.75 -17.70 -9.00
C LYS A 85 8.48 -17.69 -10.33
N ASP A 86 8.59 -16.53 -10.95
CA ASP A 86 9.28 -16.36 -12.23
C ASP A 86 10.82 -16.42 -12.07
N GLY A 87 11.33 -16.40 -10.83
CA GLY A 87 12.76 -16.49 -10.51
C GLY A 87 13.50 -15.15 -10.56
N ASP A 88 12.78 -14.06 -10.82
CA ASP A 88 13.34 -12.71 -10.98
C ASP A 88 13.45 -11.93 -9.66
N MET A 89 13.07 -12.53 -8.53
CA MET A 89 13.02 -11.82 -7.25
C MET A 89 14.41 -11.48 -6.70
N SER A 90 14.70 -10.18 -6.61
CA SER A 90 15.84 -9.62 -5.89
C SER A 90 15.36 -8.62 -4.83
N PHE A 91 16.24 -8.26 -3.89
CA PHE A 91 15.94 -7.25 -2.87
C PHE A 91 15.55 -5.91 -3.50
N GLU A 92 16.26 -5.50 -4.57
CA GLU A 92 16.00 -4.26 -5.30
C GLU A 92 14.65 -4.32 -6.03
N ILE A 93 14.33 -5.43 -6.67
CA ILE A 93 13.06 -5.61 -7.38
C ILE A 93 11.88 -5.58 -6.38
N MET A 94 12.02 -6.23 -5.23
CA MET A 94 11.02 -6.15 -4.16
C MET A 94 10.83 -4.71 -3.70
N ALA A 95 11.92 -4.00 -3.39
CA ALA A 95 11.87 -2.61 -2.94
C ALA A 95 11.19 -1.70 -3.97
N ASN A 96 11.59 -1.79 -5.24
CA ASN A 96 11.00 -1.02 -6.34
C ASN A 96 9.51 -1.34 -6.55
N THR A 97 9.12 -2.61 -6.39
CA THR A 97 7.72 -3.03 -6.51
C THR A 97 6.88 -2.42 -5.39
N LEU A 98 7.34 -2.51 -4.13
CA LEU A 98 6.68 -1.89 -2.98
C LEU A 98 6.62 -0.37 -3.15
N ASP A 99 7.72 0.24 -3.57
CA ASP A 99 7.82 1.68 -3.82
C ASP A 99 6.94 2.15 -4.95
N THR A 100 6.50 1.28 -5.84
CA THR A 100 5.58 1.66 -6.92
C THR A 100 4.13 1.49 -6.49
N PHE A 101 3.79 0.32 -5.94
CA PHE A 101 2.40 -0.09 -5.74
C PHE A 101 1.87 0.13 -4.33
N LEU A 102 2.74 0.25 -3.34
CA LEU A 102 2.34 0.52 -1.97
C LEU A 102 2.12 2.02 -1.80
N ARG A 103 0.87 2.43 -1.94
CA ARG A 103 0.41 3.81 -1.80
C ARG A 103 -0.86 3.82 -1.00
N TYR A 104 -1.01 4.79 -0.11
CA TYR A 104 -2.18 4.94 0.73
C TYR A 104 -2.80 6.32 0.56
N VAL A 105 -4.13 6.38 0.69
CA VAL A 105 -4.92 7.60 0.64
C VAL A 105 -5.95 7.59 1.75
N VAL A 106 -6.57 8.74 1.98
CA VAL A 106 -7.60 8.92 2.99
C VAL A 106 -8.94 9.13 2.30
N ILE A 107 -9.89 8.25 2.55
CA ILE A 107 -11.25 8.30 2.01
C ILE A 107 -12.30 8.30 3.12
N SER A 108 -13.52 8.68 2.80
CA SER A 108 -14.66 8.54 3.69
C SER A 108 -15.07 7.06 3.84
N LYS A 109 -15.80 6.74 4.90
CA LYS A 109 -16.38 5.39 5.07
C LYS A 109 -17.37 5.04 3.95
N GLN A 110 -18.07 6.03 3.42
CA GLN A 110 -19.02 5.86 2.31
C GLN A 110 -18.29 5.47 1.02
N GLU A 111 -17.20 6.16 0.68
CA GLU A 111 -16.35 5.82 -0.47
C GLU A 111 -15.73 4.43 -0.30
N LYS A 112 -15.27 4.09 0.91
CA LYS A 112 -14.75 2.74 1.19
C LYS A 112 -15.79 1.64 0.92
N ALA A 113 -17.06 1.89 1.23
CA ALA A 113 -18.12 0.93 0.94
C ALA A 113 -18.42 0.76 -0.56
N GLN A 114 -18.06 1.74 -1.39
CA GLN A 114 -18.20 1.68 -2.85
C GLN A 114 -17.04 0.96 -3.53
N LEU A 115 -15.86 0.95 -2.90
CA LEU A 115 -14.67 0.30 -3.42
C LEU A 115 -14.80 -1.22 -3.38
N LYS A 116 -14.48 -1.85 -4.51
CA LYS A 116 -14.28 -3.31 -4.56
C LYS A 116 -13.02 -3.69 -3.79
N PRO A 117 -12.98 -4.90 -3.19
CA PRO A 117 -11.80 -5.38 -2.45
C PRO A 117 -10.59 -5.63 -3.35
N ASN A 118 -10.80 -5.92 -4.63
CA ASN A 118 -9.76 -6.24 -5.60
C ASN A 118 -9.62 -5.16 -6.67
N MET A 119 -8.49 -5.18 -7.40
CA MET A 119 -8.34 -4.38 -8.61
C MET A 119 -9.33 -4.81 -9.71
N PRO A 120 -9.71 -3.91 -10.62
CA PRO A 120 -10.51 -4.27 -11.80
C PRO A 120 -9.83 -5.37 -12.62
N ALA A 121 -10.61 -6.28 -13.23
CA ALA A 121 -10.05 -7.42 -13.98
C ALA A 121 -9.11 -6.98 -15.11
N SER A 122 -9.46 -5.89 -15.81
CA SER A 122 -8.63 -5.30 -16.87
C SER A 122 -7.26 -4.82 -16.36
N TRP A 123 -7.16 -4.43 -15.09
CA TRP A 123 -5.92 -3.94 -14.51
C TRP A 123 -4.82 -5.01 -14.52
N TYR A 124 -5.15 -6.29 -14.32
CA TYR A 124 -4.16 -7.37 -14.32
C TYR A 124 -3.49 -7.58 -15.68
N GLN A 125 -4.17 -7.21 -16.78
CA GLN A 125 -3.70 -7.36 -18.17
C GLN A 125 -2.96 -6.13 -18.69
N GLN A 126 -3.06 -4.98 -18.00
CA GLN A 126 -2.42 -3.74 -18.41
C GLN A 126 -0.97 -3.69 -17.96
N GLU A 127 -0.05 -3.38 -18.87
CA GLU A 127 1.37 -3.21 -18.54
C GLU A 127 1.62 -2.00 -17.63
N SER A 128 0.87 -0.91 -17.86
CA SER A 128 1.03 0.34 -17.09
C SER A 128 0.57 0.23 -15.62
N LYS A 129 -0.21 -0.80 -15.27
CA LYS A 129 -0.76 -1.06 -13.91
C LYS A 129 -1.16 0.23 -13.17
N PRO A 130 -2.10 1.03 -13.71
CA PRO A 130 -2.42 2.36 -13.17
C PRO A 130 -2.91 2.29 -11.71
N LEU A 131 -2.30 3.09 -10.85
CA LEU A 131 -2.55 3.05 -9.39
C LEU A 131 -3.98 3.46 -9.01
N MET A 132 -4.59 4.36 -9.79
CA MET A 132 -5.90 4.93 -9.50
C MET A 132 -7.07 4.13 -10.07
N ALA A 133 -6.84 3.07 -10.86
CA ALA A 133 -7.89 2.38 -11.61
C ALA A 133 -9.09 1.92 -10.76
N ARG A 134 -8.82 1.48 -9.52
CA ARG A 134 -9.87 1.05 -8.58
C ARG A 134 -10.73 2.21 -8.08
N PHE A 135 -10.12 3.38 -7.91
CA PHE A 135 -10.77 4.60 -7.43
C PHE A 135 -11.51 5.32 -8.56
N GLU A 136 -10.90 5.38 -9.75
CA GLU A 136 -11.53 5.93 -10.97
C GLU A 136 -12.81 5.18 -11.32
N LEU A 137 -12.81 3.84 -11.22
CA LEU A 137 -14.01 3.03 -11.45
C LEU A 137 -15.14 3.32 -10.44
N ALA A 138 -14.78 3.72 -9.22
CA ALA A 138 -15.73 4.11 -8.17
C ALA A 138 -16.08 5.61 -8.20
N GLY A 139 -15.52 6.39 -9.12
CA GLY A 139 -15.75 7.83 -9.21
C GLY A 139 -15.12 8.63 -8.05
N ILE A 140 -14.10 8.09 -7.38
CA ILE A 140 -13.43 8.73 -6.24
C ILE A 140 -12.22 9.52 -6.74
N VAL A 141 -12.15 10.80 -6.36
CA VAL A 141 -11.06 11.72 -6.73
C VAL A 141 -10.28 12.13 -5.49
N ILE A 142 -8.99 11.81 -5.47
CA ILE A 142 -8.02 12.18 -4.42
C ILE A 142 -7.51 13.62 -4.62
#